data_AF-A0A4R3ACW0-F1
#
_entry.id   AF-A0A4R3ACW0-F1
#
_cell.length_a   1.000
_cell.length_b   1.000
_cell.length_c   1.000
_cell.angle_alpha   90.00
_cell.angle_beta   90.00
_cell.angle_gamma   90.00
#
_symmetry.space_group_name_H-M   'P 1'
#
loop_
_entity.id
_entity.type
_entity.pdbx_description
1 polymer ?
#
loop_
_entity_poly.entity_id
_entity_poly.type
_entity_poly.pdbx_seq_one_letter_code
_entity_poly.pdbx_strand_id
1 'polypeptide(L)'
;MMDKRLIERELLLSALDEDAVLSAAENLLEKTGADVNEVLAFACRLAEDGFLEFYKYADDQAPVVIGPEEILTEIRDEPYGVFLQQTDATAGRLAILSQDGDGPVSA
;
A
#
# COMPACT_ATOMS: atom_id res chain seq x y z
N MET A 1 -10.52 -16.65 -3.74
CA MET A 1 -10.87 -15.67 -2.69
C MET A 1 -9.62 -14.85 -2.47
N MET A 2 -9.68 -13.53 -2.64
CA MET A 2 -8.56 -12.61 -2.44
C MET A 2 -8.04 -12.73 -1.00
N ASP A 3 -6.75 -13.04 -0.83
CA ASP A 3 -6.12 -13.06 0.49
C ASP A 3 -5.81 -11.62 0.93
N LYS A 4 -6.81 -11.00 1.57
CA LYS A 4 -6.71 -9.62 2.05
C LYS A 4 -5.55 -9.41 3.01
N ARG A 5 -5.17 -10.44 3.78
CA ARG A 5 -4.06 -10.36 4.72
C ARG A 5 -2.72 -10.27 3.99
N LEU A 6 -2.53 -11.09 2.96
CA LEU A 6 -1.36 -11.02 2.11
C LEU A 6 -1.26 -9.65 1.42
N ILE A 7 -2.37 -9.16 0.87
CA ILE A 7 -2.40 -7.87 0.17
C ILE A 7 -2.11 -6.71 1.12
N GLU A 8 -2.67 -6.75 2.34
CA GLU A 8 -2.37 -5.77 3.38
C GLU A 8 -0.88 -5.75 3.69
N ARG A 9 -0.29 -6.93 3.95
CA ARG A 9 1.13 -7.06 4.28
C ARG A 9 2.02 -6.50 3.16
N GLU A 10 1.74 -6.87 1.92
CA GLU A 10 2.55 -6.43 0.78
C GLU A 10 2.42 -4.93 0.50
N LEU A 11 1.21 -4.35 0.63
CA LEU A 11 1.04 -2.89 0.53
C LEU A 11 1.80 -2.13 1.60
N LEU A 12 1.77 -2.62 2.85
CA LEU A 12 2.53 -2.00 3.94
C LEU A 12 4.04 -2.15 3.75
N LEU A 13 4.51 -3.26 3.17
CA LEU A 13 5.92 -3.43 2.79
C LEU A 13 6.31 -2.45 1.68
N SER A 14 5.51 -2.33 0.62
CA SER A 14 5.72 -1.34 -0.45
C SER A 14 5.73 0.10 0.08
N ALA A 15 5.00 0.40 1.16
CA ALA A 15 5.05 1.70 1.83
C ALA A 15 6.36 1.95 2.59
N LEU A 16 7.08 0.90 3.02
CA LEU A 16 8.44 1.03 3.58
C LEU A 16 9.47 1.36 2.51
N ASP A 17 9.27 0.81 1.31
CA ASP A 17 10.16 0.98 0.15
C ASP A 17 9.82 2.22 -0.68
N GLU A 18 8.79 2.98 -0.27
CA GLU A 18 8.27 4.15 -0.99
C GLU A 18 7.89 3.84 -2.45
N ASP A 19 7.27 2.69 -2.69
CA ASP A 19 6.87 2.28 -4.04
C ASP A 19 5.77 3.19 -4.61
N ALA A 20 5.80 3.38 -5.93
CA ALA A 20 4.67 3.97 -6.65
C ALA A 20 3.41 3.12 -6.44
N VAL A 21 2.29 3.76 -6.11
CA VAL A 21 1.04 3.08 -5.73
C VAL A 21 0.54 2.14 -6.82
N LEU A 22 0.59 2.58 -8.08
CA LEU A 22 0.18 1.75 -9.22
C LEU A 22 1.12 0.54 -9.41
N SER A 23 2.43 0.74 -9.26
CA SER A 23 3.42 -0.35 -9.34
C SER A 23 3.18 -1.40 -8.26
N ALA A 24 2.94 -0.97 -7.02
CA ALA A 24 2.61 -1.88 -5.92
C ALA A 24 1.32 -2.68 -6.20
N ALA A 25 0.30 -2.04 -6.77
CA ALA A 25 -0.95 -2.70 -7.14
C ALA A 25 -0.78 -3.71 -8.29
N GLU A 26 0.01 -3.37 -9.31
CA GLU A 26 0.34 -4.28 -10.43
C GLU A 26 1.15 -5.49 -9.97
N ASN A 27 2.14 -5.28 -9.10
CA ASN A 27 2.92 -6.37 -8.50
C ASN A 27 2.02 -7.32 -7.67
N LEU A 28 1.00 -6.79 -7.01
CA LEU A 28 0.04 -7.57 -6.23
C LEU A 28 -0.93 -8.36 -7.11
N LEU A 29 -1.32 -7.81 -8.26
CA LEU A 29 -2.07 -8.56 -9.27
C LEU A 29 -1.28 -9.81 -9.69
N GLU A 30 0.02 -9.68 -9.98
CA GLU A 30 0.85 -10.83 -10.35
C GLU A 30 0.99 -11.88 -9.24
N LYS A 31 1.12 -11.43 -7.99
CA LYS A 31 1.31 -12.31 -6.83
C LYS A 31 0.03 -12.99 -6.34
N THR A 32 -1.11 -12.30 -6.44
CA THR A 32 -2.36 -12.72 -5.75
C THR A 32 -3.54 -12.91 -6.68
N GLY A 33 -3.46 -12.45 -7.93
CA GLY A 33 -4.57 -12.42 -8.88
C GLY A 33 -5.67 -11.42 -8.53
N ALA A 34 -5.45 -10.51 -7.59
CA ALA A 34 -6.40 -9.46 -7.21
C ALA A 34 -6.45 -8.35 -8.26
N ASP A 35 -7.65 -7.84 -8.54
CA ASP A 35 -7.82 -6.73 -9.49
C ASP A 35 -7.12 -5.47 -8.98
N VAL A 36 -6.49 -4.71 -9.88
CA VAL A 36 -5.75 -3.49 -9.53
C VAL A 36 -6.67 -2.49 -8.80
N ASN A 37 -7.93 -2.33 -9.23
CA ASN A 37 -8.85 -1.40 -8.55
C ASN A 37 -9.23 -1.89 -7.15
N GLU A 38 -9.32 -3.21 -6.94
CA GLU A 38 -9.55 -3.77 -5.61
C GLU A 38 -8.36 -3.52 -4.69
N VAL A 39 -7.13 -3.64 -5.19
CA VAL A 39 -5.91 -3.34 -4.44
C VAL A 39 -5.82 -1.85 -4.12
N LEU A 40 -6.09 -0.97 -5.09
CA LEU A 40 -6.13 0.48 -4.88
C LEU A 40 -7.19 0.88 -3.84
N ALA A 41 -8.40 0.32 -3.95
CA ALA A 41 -9.46 0.57 -2.97
C ALA A 41 -9.07 0.08 -1.56
N PHE A 42 -8.29 -0.99 -1.47
CA PHE A 42 -7.81 -1.50 -0.19
C PHE A 42 -6.67 -0.64 0.38
N ALA A 43 -5.75 -0.16 -0.46
CA ALA A 43 -4.74 0.81 -0.07
C ALA A 43 -5.39 2.10 0.47
N CYS A 44 -6.47 2.58 -0.15
CA CYS A 44 -7.21 3.75 0.34
C CYS A 44 -7.75 3.53 1.76
N ARG A 45 -8.31 2.34 2.05
CA ARG A 45 -8.79 2.02 3.40
C ARG A 45 -7.65 1.96 4.42
N LEU A 46 -6.50 1.43 4.04
CA LEU A 46 -5.32 1.44 4.92
C LEU A 46 -4.85 2.86 5.22
N ALA A 47 -4.98 3.78 4.26
CA ALA A 47 -4.70 5.19 4.47
C ALA A 47 -5.72 5.86 5.39
N GLU A 48 -7.01 5.59 5.19
CA GLU A 48 -8.09 6.05 6.07
C GLU A 48 -7.93 5.54 7.51
N ASP A 49 -7.47 4.30 7.68
CA ASP A 49 -7.16 3.69 8.97
C ASP A 49 -5.82 4.18 9.56
N GLY A 50 -5.07 5.00 8.82
CA GLY A 50 -3.81 5.61 9.26
C GLY A 50 -2.61 4.66 9.27
N PHE A 51 -2.64 3.57 8.48
CA PHE A 51 -1.53 2.63 8.36
C PHE A 51 -0.54 2.96 7.25
N LEU A 52 -0.92 3.79 6.29
CA LEU A 52 -0.03 4.32 5.25
C LEU A 52 -0.54 5.70 4.80
N GLU A 53 0.25 6.40 4.02
CA GLU A 53 -0.11 7.67 3.39
C GLU A 53 0.26 7.64 1.91
N PHE A 54 -0.31 8.56 1.14
CA PHE A 54 0.02 8.74 -0.27
C PHE A 54 0.76 10.06 -0.46
N TYR A 55 1.80 10.06 -1.28
CA TYR A 55 2.59 11.26 -1.55
C TYR A 55 2.84 11.46 -3.03
N LYS A 56 2.98 12.72 -3.42
CA LYS A 56 3.45 13.12 -4.75
C LYS A 56 4.67 14.02 -4.62
N TYR A 57 5.68 13.77 -5.45
CA TYR A 57 6.81 14.66 -5.59
C TYR A 57 6.47 15.73 -6.62
N ALA A 58 6.59 17.00 -6.24
CA ALA A 58 6.54 18.11 -7.18
C ALA A 58 7.96 18.59 -7.45
N ASP A 59 8.27 18.90 -8.72
CA ASP A 59 9.58 19.41 -9.11
C ASP A 59 9.94 20.62 -8.24
N ASP A 60 11.06 20.48 -7.52
CA ASP A 60 11.63 21.49 -6.60
C ASP A 60 10.83 21.81 -5.32
N GLN A 61 9.86 20.98 -4.94
CA GLN A 61 9.09 21.15 -3.69
C GLN A 61 9.17 19.92 -2.77
N ALA A 62 8.78 20.12 -1.51
CA ALA A 62 8.63 19.02 -0.57
C ALA A 62 7.50 18.08 -1.04
N PRO A 63 7.58 16.78 -0.73
CA PRO A 63 6.50 15.83 -1.00
C PRO A 63 5.17 16.33 -0.41
N VAL A 64 4.10 16.19 -1.20
CA VAL A 64 2.76 16.59 -0.79
C VAL A 64 1.95 15.35 -0.49
N VAL A 65 1.32 15.30 0.69
CA VAL A 65 0.37 14.26 1.08
C VAL A 65 -0.87 14.39 0.21
N ILE A 66 -1.31 13.28 -0.38
CA ILE A 66 -2.50 13.15 -1.20
C ILE A 66 -3.58 12.41 -0.40
N GLY A 67 -4.82 12.91 -0.45
CA GLY A 67 -5.95 12.24 0.19
C GLY A 67 -6.33 10.93 -0.52
N PRO A 68 -6.84 9.90 0.20
CA PRO A 68 -7.32 8.65 -0.39
C PRO A 68 -8.49 8.85 -1.38
N GLU A 69 -9.16 10.00 -1.36
CA GLU A 69 -10.21 10.35 -2.31
C GLU A 69 -9.66 10.89 -3.65
N GLU A 70 -8.41 11.35 -3.68
CA GLU A 70 -7.79 12.00 -4.84
C GLU A 70 -6.90 11.05 -5.66
N ILE A 71 -6.38 9.99 -5.04
CA ILE A 71 -5.52 8.95 -5.63
C ILE A 71 -5.93 8.49 -7.03
N LEU A 72 -7.19 8.13 -7.27
CA LEU A 72 -7.60 7.61 -8.58
C LEU A 72 -7.49 8.67 -9.68
N THR A 73 -7.73 9.93 -9.33
CA THR A 73 -7.55 11.06 -10.25
C THR A 73 -6.07 11.26 -10.51
N GLU A 74 -5.24 11.30 -9.47
CA GLU A 74 -3.80 11.49 -9.59
C GLU A 74 -3.11 10.36 -10.38
N ILE A 75 -3.44 9.09 -10.12
CA ILE A 75 -2.89 7.95 -10.87
C ILE A 75 -3.29 7.98 -12.34
N ARG A 76 -4.50 8.46 -12.65
CA ARG A 76 -4.95 8.58 -14.05
C ARG A 76 -4.17 9.67 -14.78
N ASP A 77 -3.95 10.79 -14.11
CA ASP A 77 -3.30 11.96 -14.70
C ASP A 77 -1.78 11.74 -14.79
N GLU A 78 -1.19 11.05 -13.81
CA GLU A 78 0.22 10.67 -13.76
C GLU A 78 0.40 9.23 -13.23
N PRO A 79 0.31 8.22 -14.11
CA PRO A 79 0.55 6.83 -13.75
C PRO A 79 1.96 6.71 -13.20
N TYR A 80 2.11 6.26 -11.95
CA TYR A 80 3.36 6.20 -11.18
C TYR A 80 3.88 7.52 -10.56
N GLY A 81 3.09 8.60 -10.58
CA GLY A 81 3.43 9.86 -9.90
C GLY A 81 3.06 9.91 -8.40
N VAL A 82 2.32 8.91 -7.92
CA VAL A 82 1.89 8.80 -6.51
C VAL A 82 2.59 7.63 -5.85
N PHE A 83 3.12 7.85 -4.65
CA PHE A 83 3.92 6.90 -3.88
C PHE A 83 3.23 6.54 -2.56
N LEU A 84 3.41 5.30 -2.13
CA LEU A 84 3.03 4.84 -0.79
C LEU A 84 4.09 5.31 0.21
N GLN A 85 3.68 5.71 1.40
CA GLN A 85 4.61 6.02 2.48
C GLN A 85 4.11 5.44 3.80
N GLN A 86 5.03 4.95 4.61
CA GLN A 86 4.74 4.49 5.96
C GLN A 86 4.31 5.62 6.90
N THR A 87 3.53 5.24 7.91
CA THR A 87 3.18 6.03 9.09
C THR A 87 3.80 5.40 10.34
N ASP A 88 3.64 6.07 11.49
CA ASP A 88 4.05 5.53 12.80
C ASP A 88 3.35 4.19 13.14
N ALA A 89 2.18 3.91 12.55
CA ALA A 89 1.42 2.70 12.80
C ALA A 89 1.83 1.52 11.90
N THR A 90 2.50 1.77 10.77
CA THR A 90 2.84 0.75 9.76
C THR A 90 3.64 -0.41 10.35
N ALA A 91 4.71 -0.11 11.08
CA ALA A 91 5.62 -1.13 11.63
C ALA A 91 4.90 -2.05 12.64
N GLY A 92 4.06 -1.48 13.50
CA GLY A 92 3.26 -2.23 14.46
C GLY A 92 2.26 -3.16 13.77
N ARG A 93 1.62 -2.69 12.70
CA ARG A 93 0.67 -3.49 11.92
C ARG A 93 1.37 -4.64 11.18
N LEU A 94 2.51 -4.37 10.53
CA LEU A 94 3.33 -5.39 9.87
C LEU A 94 3.79 -6.49 10.83
N ALA A 95 4.16 -6.13 12.07
CA ALA A 95 4.56 -7.11 13.08
C ALA A 95 3.41 -8.09 13.40
N ILE A 96 2.18 -7.59 13.58
CA ILE A 96 1.00 -8.42 13.81
C ILE A 96 0.73 -9.34 12.61
N LEU A 97 0.80 -8.80 11.39
CA LEU A 97 0.58 -9.58 10.17
C LEU A 97 1.62 -10.69 9.97
N SER A 98 2.83 -10.50 10.48
CA SER A 98 3.92 -11.48 10.40
C SER A 98 3.84 -12.56 11.48
N GLN A 99 3.24 -12.28 12.64
CA GLN A 99 3.15 -13.22 13.76
C GLN A 99 2.11 -14.32 13.56
N ASP A 100 0.95 -14.05 12.95
CA ASP A 100 -0.03 -15.13 12.71
C ASP A 100 0.24 -15.95 11.42
N GLY A 101 1.38 -15.73 10.76
CA GLY A 101 1.88 -16.58 9.67
C GLY A 101 2.76 -17.74 10.15
N ASP A 102 3.34 -17.63 11.35
CA ASP A 102 4.15 -18.66 12.01
C ASP A 102 3.32 -19.32 13.12
N GLY A 103 2.36 -20.17 12.73
CA GLY A 103 1.93 -21.24 13.63
C GLY A 103 3.14 -22.11 13.96
N PRO A 104 3.29 -22.63 15.20
CA PRO A 104 4.48 -23.38 15.58
C PRO A 104 4.68 -24.56 14.62
N VAL A 105 5.81 -24.57 13.91
CA VAL A 105 6.32 -25.79 13.30
C VAL A 105 6.77 -26.66 14.47
N SER A 106 5.87 -27.52 14.93
CA SER A 106 6.20 -28.55 15.92
C SER A 106 7.33 -29.42 15.34
N ALA A 107 8.52 -29.28 15.92
CA ALA A 107 9.64 -30.21 15.75
C ALA A 107 9.40 -31.50 16.54
#